data_AF-A0A957X0R8-F1
#
_entry.id   AF-A0A957X0R8-F1
#
_cell.length_a   1.000
_cell.length_b   1.000
_cell.length_c   1.000
_cell.angle_alpha   90.00
_cell.angle_beta   90.00
_cell.angle_gamma   90.00
#
_symmetry.space_group_name_H-M   'P 1'
#
loop_
_entity.id
_entity.type
_entity.pdbx_description
1 polymer ?
#
loop_
_entity_poly.entity_id
_entity_poly.type
_entity_poly.pdbx_seq_one_letter_code
_entity_poly.pdbx_strand_id
1 'polypeptide(L)'
;TPYYTAALLLILLGAFTKSAQFPFHFWLPGAMAAPTPASAYLHSATMVKAGIYLLARLHPALHESALWFWALLLAGSITMILGAISTFRHSDLKAILANATLSQLGMLVMLLAFHSEYAYLAVIVGVLAHALYKGPLFMLAGIVDHAMETRDIHRLANLRTIMPAATVAATLASLSMAGFPPLFGFLAKETLLETFHHFAEYDNAMIGYIGMGVGALGGALFVGYSLTFLWEPFFRREATVNPAHLHHAPSFWFVLPALLLVVIGTIIPLVLPWVEKGLLIAPAGSIAGEPLDAHLALWHGFTPVFLTSLGAIALGLLIFWQRTQLRMLFAFAPTWLNGQQMYEWCYRQSYALARLVTKFVQGGRLEGQISITLLCTVMAVGYALVVQRGFSELQIDWSNTPEVQEIVIALLAIVAAIVTVRAERRLSAIISIGVVGVVVTLAFAFFGAPDLALTQLLIEVLTVVLLILVFHRIPPRDHPKAPRLLRIRNLVMAVA
;
A
#
# COMPACT_ATOMS: atom_id res chain seq x y z
N THR A 1 -1.44 0.03 27.17
CA THR A 1 -0.62 -1.22 27.13
C THR A 1 0.69 -0.94 26.40
N PRO A 2 1.79 -1.67 26.64
CA PRO A 2 3.06 -1.44 25.94
C PRO A 2 2.95 -1.68 24.42
N TYR A 3 1.95 -2.43 23.97
CA TYR A 3 1.67 -2.72 22.57
C TYR A 3 0.73 -1.71 21.88
N TYR A 4 0.24 -0.71 22.60
CA TYR A 4 -0.76 0.23 22.08
C TYR A 4 -0.27 0.93 20.80
N THR A 5 0.93 1.50 20.83
CA THR A 5 1.50 2.22 19.68
C THR A 5 1.65 1.32 18.47
N ALA A 6 2.15 0.09 18.65
CA ALA A 6 2.30 -0.86 17.56
C ALA A 6 0.94 -1.27 16.98
N ALA A 7 -0.05 -1.57 17.83
CA ALA A 7 -1.41 -1.91 17.40
C ALA A 7 -2.06 -0.74 16.64
N LEU A 8 -1.96 0.49 17.16
CA LEU A 8 -2.48 1.69 16.53
C LEU A 8 -1.86 1.91 15.15
N LEU A 9 -0.53 1.81 15.02
CA LEU A 9 0.14 1.97 13.73
C LEU A 9 -0.28 0.91 12.70
N LEU A 10 -0.46 -0.34 13.11
CA LEU A 10 -0.94 -1.42 12.23
C LEU A 10 -2.40 -1.20 11.81
N ILE A 11 -3.26 -0.75 12.72
CA ILE A 11 -4.65 -0.40 12.44
C ILE A 11 -4.71 0.77 11.45
N LEU A 12 -3.96 1.84 11.71
CA LEU A 12 -3.88 3.01 10.82
C LEU A 12 -3.35 2.62 9.44
N LEU A 13 -2.31 1.78 9.37
CA LEU A 13 -1.78 1.26 8.11
C LEU A 13 -2.87 0.53 7.30
N GLY A 14 -3.63 -0.36 7.93
CA GLY A 14 -4.72 -1.08 7.29
C GLY A 14 -5.86 -0.15 6.84
N ALA A 15 -6.31 0.74 7.72
CA ALA A 15 -7.39 1.69 7.45
C ALA A 15 -7.02 2.64 6.30
N PHE A 16 -5.86 3.28 6.38
CA PHE A 16 -5.36 4.23 5.37
C PHE A 16 -5.14 3.59 4.02
N THR A 17 -4.67 2.34 3.98
CA THR A 17 -4.54 1.59 2.73
C THR A 17 -5.91 1.36 2.08
N LYS A 18 -6.91 0.95 2.87
CA LYS A 18 -8.27 0.68 2.36
C LYS A 18 -9.07 1.92 1.98
N SER A 19 -8.90 3.04 2.70
CA SER A 19 -9.53 4.32 2.39
C SER A 19 -8.68 5.22 1.48
N ALA A 20 -7.63 4.67 0.86
CA ALA A 20 -6.77 5.34 -0.10
C ALA A 20 -6.21 6.68 0.41
N GLN A 21 -5.77 6.72 1.67
CA GLN A 21 -5.13 7.90 2.26
C GLN A 21 -3.68 8.01 1.83
N PHE A 22 -3.09 9.20 1.92
CA PHE A 22 -1.66 9.41 1.75
C PHE A 22 -0.86 8.55 2.73
N PRO A 23 0.20 7.85 2.29
CA PRO A 23 0.77 7.79 0.93
C PRO A 23 0.20 6.67 0.03
N PHE A 24 -0.80 5.90 0.48
CA PHE A 24 -1.37 4.73 -0.18
C PHE A 24 -2.49 5.02 -1.20
N HIS A 25 -2.68 6.27 -1.62
CA HIS A 25 -3.79 6.70 -2.47
C HIS A 25 -3.69 6.23 -3.94
N PHE A 26 -2.52 5.76 -4.37
CA PHE A 26 -2.17 5.50 -5.78
C PHE A 26 -3.03 4.42 -6.48
N TRP A 27 -3.55 3.45 -5.73
CA TRP A 27 -4.30 2.34 -6.33
C TRP A 27 -5.69 2.74 -6.80
N LEU A 28 -6.29 3.78 -6.21
CA LEU A 28 -7.68 4.14 -6.50
C LEU A 28 -7.87 4.69 -7.93
N PRO A 29 -7.04 5.62 -8.43
CA PRO A 29 -7.11 6.03 -9.84
C PRO A 29 -6.83 4.87 -10.81
N GLY A 30 -5.87 3.99 -10.50
CA GLY A 30 -5.55 2.82 -11.33
C GLY A 30 -6.69 1.80 -11.41
N ALA A 31 -7.54 1.70 -10.37
CA ALA A 31 -8.70 0.81 -10.35
C ALA A 31 -9.83 1.23 -11.32
N MET A 32 -9.76 2.43 -11.92
CA MET A 32 -10.78 2.92 -12.86
C MET A 32 -10.81 2.18 -14.21
N ALA A 33 -9.86 1.27 -14.44
CA ALA A 33 -9.90 0.31 -15.53
C ALA A 33 -11.09 -0.68 -15.41
N ALA A 34 -11.64 -0.86 -14.21
CA ALA A 34 -12.76 -1.75 -13.97
C ALA A 34 -14.07 -1.29 -14.67
N PRO A 35 -15.00 -2.22 -14.95
CA PRO A 35 -16.33 -1.90 -15.46
C PRO A 35 -17.05 -0.88 -14.56
N THR A 36 -17.76 0.06 -15.17
CA THR A 36 -18.33 1.21 -14.47
C THR A 36 -19.31 0.84 -13.34
N PRO A 37 -20.16 -0.20 -13.45
CA PRO A 37 -20.98 -0.63 -12.32
C PRO A 37 -20.17 -1.04 -11.09
N ALA A 38 -19.02 -1.72 -11.29
CA ALA A 38 -18.12 -2.07 -10.21
C ALA A 38 -17.50 -0.81 -9.58
N SER A 39 -17.07 0.16 -10.40
CA SER A 39 -16.57 1.45 -9.90
C SER A 39 -17.63 2.21 -9.09
N ALA A 40 -18.87 2.25 -9.59
CA ALA A 40 -19.99 2.89 -8.91
C ALA A 40 -20.24 2.26 -7.53
N TYR A 41 -20.22 0.93 -7.42
CA TYR A 41 -20.44 0.25 -6.15
C TYR A 41 -19.23 0.37 -5.19
N LEU A 42 -18.04 -0.03 -5.64
CA LEU A 42 -16.85 -0.16 -4.81
C LEU A 42 -16.31 1.20 -4.34
N HIS A 43 -16.30 2.19 -5.22
CA HIS A 43 -15.69 3.49 -4.92
C HIS A 43 -16.71 4.51 -4.41
N SER A 44 -18.01 4.31 -4.65
CA SER A 44 -19.05 5.21 -4.10
C SER A 44 -19.64 4.74 -2.80
N ALA A 45 -19.70 3.44 -2.48
CA ALA A 45 -20.44 2.96 -1.30
C ALA A 45 -19.69 1.95 -0.41
N THR A 46 -18.84 1.07 -0.94
CA THR A 46 -18.35 -0.07 -0.14
C THR A 46 -16.86 -0.06 0.16
N MET A 47 -16.02 -0.50 -0.79
CA MET A 47 -14.60 -0.80 -0.56
C MET A 47 -13.84 0.34 0.10
N VAL A 48 -13.98 1.56 -0.44
CA VAL A 48 -13.22 2.72 0.06
C VAL A 48 -13.72 3.25 1.42
N LYS A 49 -14.92 2.83 1.86
CA LYS A 49 -15.46 3.20 3.18
C LYS A 49 -15.15 2.17 4.25
N ALA A 50 -14.62 0.99 3.89
CA ALA A 50 -14.21 -0.01 4.89
C ALA A 50 -13.15 0.54 5.85
N GLY A 51 -12.18 1.33 5.35
CA GLY A 51 -11.19 2.00 6.20
C GLY A 51 -11.81 3.05 7.11
N ILE A 52 -12.73 3.86 6.58
CA ILE A 52 -13.46 4.89 7.35
C ILE A 52 -14.32 4.24 8.43
N TYR A 53 -15.05 3.17 8.09
CA TYR A 53 -15.85 2.39 9.02
C TYR A 53 -14.98 1.81 10.14
N LEU A 54 -13.82 1.23 9.82
CA LEU A 54 -12.90 0.70 10.83
C LEU A 54 -12.44 1.79 11.80
N LEU A 55 -12.08 2.97 11.29
CA LEU A 55 -11.68 4.11 12.12
C LEU A 55 -12.84 4.59 13.00
N ALA A 56 -14.02 4.77 12.42
CA ALA A 56 -15.23 5.17 13.13
C ALA A 56 -15.62 4.14 14.22
N ARG A 57 -15.49 2.85 13.92
CA ARG A 57 -15.83 1.75 14.84
C ARG A 57 -14.87 1.67 16.03
N LEU A 58 -13.60 1.99 15.83
CA LEU A 58 -12.59 2.00 16.88
C LEU A 58 -12.44 3.36 17.57
N HIS A 59 -13.13 4.39 17.06
CA HIS A 59 -13.07 5.74 17.60
C HIS A 59 -13.36 5.80 19.10
N PRO A 60 -14.43 5.17 19.66
CA PRO A 60 -14.70 5.21 21.09
C PRO A 60 -13.52 4.77 21.97
N ALA A 61 -12.69 3.84 21.47
CA ALA A 61 -11.56 3.28 22.22
C ALA A 61 -10.21 3.97 21.96
N LEU A 62 -10.06 4.72 20.86
CA LEU A 62 -8.75 5.21 20.40
C LEU A 62 -8.62 6.74 20.33
N HIS A 63 -9.73 7.48 20.39
CA HIS A 63 -9.75 8.92 20.11
C HIS A 63 -8.96 9.78 21.10
N GLU A 64 -8.79 9.35 22.34
CA GLU A 64 -8.06 10.10 23.38
C GLU A 64 -6.54 10.23 23.09
N SER A 65 -6.01 9.44 22.16
CA SER A 65 -4.59 9.44 21.85
C SER A 65 -4.18 10.58 20.93
N ALA A 66 -3.15 11.33 21.31
CA ALA A 66 -2.55 12.35 20.45
C ALA A 66 -2.05 11.78 19.11
N LEU A 67 -1.53 10.54 19.11
CA LEU A 67 -1.09 9.89 17.87
C LEU A 67 -2.27 9.60 16.92
N TRP A 68 -3.44 9.25 17.47
CA TRP A 68 -4.67 9.09 16.68
C TRP A 68 -5.05 10.43 16.04
N PHE A 69 -5.19 11.48 16.85
CA PHE A 69 -5.56 12.82 16.39
C PHE A 69 -4.67 13.30 15.24
N TRP A 70 -3.35 13.34 15.46
CA TRP A 70 -2.41 13.88 14.46
C TRP A 70 -2.30 13.00 13.22
N ALA A 71 -2.36 11.67 13.36
CA ALA A 71 -2.32 10.79 12.21
C ALA A 71 -3.55 10.99 11.30
N LEU A 72 -4.76 11.07 11.87
CA LEU A 72 -5.99 11.27 11.11
C LEU A 72 -6.06 12.68 10.51
N LEU A 73 -5.75 13.72 11.29
CA LEU A 73 -5.76 15.11 10.83
C LEU A 73 -4.79 15.32 9.67
N LEU A 74 -3.54 14.87 9.80
CA LEU A 74 -2.52 15.05 8.76
C LEU A 74 -2.79 14.18 7.53
N ALA A 75 -3.05 12.88 7.70
CA ALA A 75 -3.32 11.99 6.59
C ALA A 75 -4.58 12.42 5.83
N GLY A 76 -5.65 12.77 6.54
CA GLY A 76 -6.90 13.24 5.96
C GLY A 76 -6.74 14.56 5.20
N SER A 77 -6.11 15.57 5.82
CA SER A 77 -5.90 16.89 5.19
C SER A 77 -5.02 16.81 3.95
N ILE A 78 -3.90 16.07 4.02
CA ILE A 78 -2.99 15.88 2.89
C ILE A 78 -3.72 15.15 1.76
N THR A 79 -4.43 14.05 2.07
CA THR A 79 -5.20 13.30 1.06
C THR A 79 -6.26 14.16 0.41
N MET A 80 -6.95 14.99 1.20
CA MET A 80 -7.99 15.90 0.70
C MET A 80 -7.44 16.84 -0.38
N ILE A 81 -6.33 17.52 -0.07
CA ILE A 81 -5.69 18.49 -0.96
C ILE A 81 -5.10 17.80 -2.19
N LEU A 82 -4.38 16.68 -2.00
CA LEU A 82 -3.78 15.93 -3.11
C LEU A 82 -4.83 15.37 -4.07
N GLY A 83 -5.95 14.85 -3.55
CA GLY A 83 -7.07 14.39 -4.36
C GLY A 83 -7.69 15.52 -5.18
N ALA A 84 -7.87 16.69 -4.56
CA ALA A 84 -8.42 17.86 -5.25
C ALA A 84 -7.50 18.37 -6.37
N ILE A 85 -6.20 18.52 -6.11
CA ILE A 85 -5.21 18.94 -7.12
C ILE A 85 -5.16 17.93 -8.27
N SER A 86 -5.10 16.63 -7.94
CA SER A 86 -5.09 15.56 -8.95
C SER A 86 -6.35 15.55 -9.81
N THR A 87 -7.50 15.95 -9.27
CA THR A 87 -8.76 16.02 -10.03
C THR A 87 -8.67 16.98 -11.20
N PHE A 88 -8.04 18.15 -11.02
CA PHE A 88 -7.87 19.11 -12.12
C PHE A 88 -6.90 18.61 -13.19
N ARG A 89 -5.94 17.75 -12.86
CA ARG A 89 -4.97 17.23 -13.83
C ARG A 89 -5.55 16.22 -14.82
N HIS A 90 -6.70 15.61 -14.51
CA HIS A 90 -7.28 14.55 -15.33
C HIS A 90 -8.36 15.08 -16.29
N SER A 91 -8.41 14.48 -17.47
CA SER A 91 -9.44 14.72 -18.50
C SER A 91 -10.45 13.58 -18.63
N ASP A 92 -10.13 12.38 -18.15
CA ASP A 92 -11.05 11.24 -18.13
C ASP A 92 -12.10 11.38 -17.01
N LEU A 93 -13.38 11.20 -17.33
CA LEU A 93 -14.48 11.32 -16.37
C LEU A 93 -14.32 10.41 -15.13
N LYS A 94 -13.94 9.14 -15.29
CA LYS A 94 -13.74 8.23 -14.14
C LYS A 94 -12.54 8.64 -13.30
N ALA A 95 -11.45 9.08 -13.94
CA ALA A 95 -10.27 9.54 -13.23
C ALA A 95 -10.55 10.81 -12.40
N ILE A 96 -11.32 11.77 -12.95
CA ILE A 96 -11.82 12.94 -12.21
C ILE A 96 -12.63 12.46 -11.00
N LEU A 97 -13.55 11.51 -11.20
CA LEU A 97 -14.39 11.00 -10.11
C LEU A 97 -13.60 10.24 -9.04
N ALA A 98 -12.57 9.49 -9.41
CA ALA A 98 -11.69 8.77 -8.49
C ALA A 98 -10.89 9.72 -7.60
N ASN A 99 -10.29 10.76 -8.19
CA ASN A 99 -9.50 11.74 -7.43
C ASN A 99 -10.38 12.64 -6.54
N ALA A 100 -11.58 12.99 -7.01
CA ALA A 100 -12.57 13.65 -6.15
C ALA A 100 -13.04 12.74 -5.01
N THR A 101 -13.05 11.41 -5.21
CA THR A 101 -13.31 10.44 -4.14
C THR A 101 -12.18 10.46 -3.10
N LEU A 102 -10.90 10.45 -3.52
CA LEU A 102 -9.77 10.64 -2.59
C LEU A 102 -9.96 11.88 -1.72
N SER A 103 -10.36 12.99 -2.36
CA SER A 103 -10.54 14.26 -1.67
C SER A 103 -11.60 14.16 -0.56
N GLN A 104 -12.76 13.55 -0.85
CA GLN A 104 -13.82 13.32 0.13
C GLN A 104 -13.44 12.32 1.23
N LEU A 105 -12.75 11.23 0.90
CA LEU A 105 -12.32 10.27 1.91
C LEU A 105 -11.29 10.89 2.87
N GLY A 106 -10.39 11.73 2.36
CA GLY A 106 -9.47 12.52 3.19
C GLY A 106 -10.19 13.44 4.16
N MET A 107 -11.24 14.13 3.69
CA MET A 107 -12.11 14.95 4.53
C MET A 107 -12.80 14.15 5.63
N LEU A 108 -13.34 12.96 5.33
CA LEU A 108 -13.98 12.08 6.32
C LEU A 108 -12.98 11.53 7.35
N VAL A 109 -11.76 11.18 6.93
CA VAL A 109 -10.69 10.75 7.84
C VAL A 109 -10.24 11.91 8.75
N MET A 110 -10.13 13.12 8.20
CA MET A 110 -9.82 14.32 8.97
C MET A 110 -10.88 14.60 10.05
N LEU A 111 -12.17 14.47 9.72
CA LEU A 111 -13.26 14.66 10.68
C LEU A 111 -13.19 13.68 11.86
N LEU A 112 -12.81 12.42 11.61
CA LEU A 112 -12.61 11.41 12.66
C LEU A 112 -11.43 11.70 13.61
N ALA A 113 -10.64 12.75 13.34
CA ALA A 113 -9.67 13.24 14.31
C ALA A 113 -10.36 13.99 15.47
N PHE A 114 -11.52 14.60 15.23
CA PHE A 114 -12.19 15.47 16.20
C PHE A 114 -13.20 14.69 17.04
N HIS A 115 -13.17 14.95 18.35
CA HIS A 115 -14.11 14.37 19.32
C HIS A 115 -15.23 15.38 19.59
N SER A 116 -16.25 15.42 18.75
CA SER A 116 -17.44 16.23 18.98
C SER A 116 -18.67 15.64 18.30
N GLU A 117 -19.86 15.97 18.81
CA GLU A 117 -21.14 15.55 18.25
C GLU A 117 -21.28 15.95 16.77
N TYR A 118 -20.87 17.18 16.42
CA TYR A 118 -20.83 17.66 15.04
C TYR A 118 -19.88 16.84 14.17
N ALA A 119 -18.71 16.43 14.68
CA ALA A 119 -17.76 15.62 13.92
C ALA A 119 -18.36 14.27 13.52
N TYR A 120 -19.02 13.60 14.48
CA TYR A 120 -19.64 12.29 14.25
C TYR A 120 -20.79 12.38 13.26
N LEU A 121 -21.64 13.40 13.40
CA LEU A 121 -22.70 13.67 12.44
C LEU A 121 -22.14 13.98 11.06
N ALA A 122 -21.12 14.85 10.96
CA ALA A 122 -20.47 15.21 9.69
C ALA A 122 -19.90 13.97 8.97
N VAL A 123 -19.33 13.01 9.71
CA VAL A 123 -18.84 11.74 9.14
C VAL A 123 -20.00 10.92 8.56
N ILE A 124 -21.08 10.71 9.31
CA ILE A 124 -22.22 9.90 8.86
C ILE A 124 -22.96 10.56 7.69
N VAL A 125 -23.28 11.85 7.82
CA VAL A 125 -23.91 12.65 6.76
C VAL A 125 -23.00 12.67 5.53
N GLY A 126 -21.70 12.89 5.70
CA GLY A 126 -20.73 12.92 4.61
C GLY A 126 -20.54 11.59 3.90
N VAL A 127 -20.57 10.45 4.62
CA VAL A 127 -20.53 9.10 4.02
C VAL A 127 -21.78 8.86 3.17
N LEU A 128 -22.96 9.16 3.71
CA LEU A 128 -24.22 8.93 3.02
C LEU A 128 -24.38 9.87 1.82
N ALA A 129 -24.10 11.16 1.99
CA ALA A 129 -24.15 12.15 0.92
C ALA A 129 -23.21 11.74 -0.22
N HIS A 130 -21.97 11.36 0.12
CA HIS A 130 -20.99 10.89 -0.85
C HIS A 130 -21.48 9.67 -1.63
N ALA A 131 -22.09 8.69 -0.97
CA ALA A 131 -22.64 7.54 -1.68
C ALA A 131 -23.76 7.94 -2.66
N LEU A 132 -24.64 8.84 -2.25
CA LEU A 132 -25.80 9.28 -3.02
C LEU A 132 -25.47 10.19 -4.19
N TYR A 133 -24.39 10.98 -4.14
CA TYR A 133 -23.93 11.74 -5.31
C TYR A 133 -22.88 11.00 -6.15
N LYS A 134 -21.96 10.22 -5.56
CA LYS A 134 -20.92 9.52 -6.37
C LYS A 134 -21.46 8.34 -7.13
N GLY A 135 -22.35 7.55 -6.53
CA GLY A 135 -22.99 6.42 -7.20
C GLY A 135 -23.55 6.81 -8.56
N PRO A 136 -24.46 7.80 -8.63
CA PRO A 136 -25.01 8.25 -9.90
C PRO A 136 -23.96 8.93 -10.80
N LEU A 137 -23.00 9.71 -10.28
CA LEU A 137 -21.94 10.29 -11.12
C LEU A 137 -21.09 9.23 -11.85
N PHE A 138 -20.75 8.13 -11.17
CA PHE A 138 -20.06 7.01 -11.82
C PHE A 138 -20.97 6.31 -12.83
N MET A 139 -22.23 6.04 -12.50
CA MET A 139 -23.19 5.48 -13.45
C MET A 139 -23.32 6.36 -14.71
N LEU A 140 -23.39 7.68 -14.54
CA LEU A 140 -23.45 8.65 -15.63
C LEU A 140 -22.17 8.67 -16.46
N ALA A 141 -21.00 8.59 -15.85
CA ALA A 141 -19.75 8.43 -16.60
C ALA A 141 -19.77 7.17 -17.47
N GLY A 142 -20.38 6.08 -17.00
CA GLY A 142 -20.57 4.85 -17.77
C GLY A 142 -21.61 4.97 -18.89
N ILE A 143 -22.70 5.68 -18.65
CA ILE A 143 -23.72 5.99 -19.66
C ILE A 143 -23.10 6.82 -20.79
N VAL A 144 -22.30 7.84 -20.46
CA VAL A 144 -21.59 8.67 -21.43
C VAL A 144 -20.55 7.85 -22.20
N ASP A 145 -19.74 7.03 -21.50
CA ASP A 145 -18.75 6.13 -22.13
C ASP A 145 -19.42 5.21 -23.17
N HIS A 146 -20.54 4.60 -22.80
CA HIS A 146 -21.27 3.70 -23.69
C HIS A 146 -21.93 4.40 -24.87
N ALA A 147 -22.47 5.61 -24.67
CA ALA A 147 -23.19 6.35 -25.71
C ALA A 147 -22.27 7.07 -26.70
N MET A 148 -21.11 7.56 -26.23
CA MET A 148 -20.20 8.44 -26.99
C MET A 148 -18.86 7.79 -27.32
N GLU A 149 -18.59 6.56 -26.85
CA GLU A 149 -17.32 5.83 -26.99
C GLU A 149 -16.08 6.62 -26.53
N THR A 150 -16.28 7.58 -25.63
CA THR A 150 -15.20 8.32 -24.99
C THR A 150 -15.63 8.87 -23.64
N ARG A 151 -14.65 9.01 -22.76
CA ARG A 151 -14.78 9.65 -21.44
C ARG A 151 -13.94 10.92 -21.32
N ASP A 152 -13.31 11.34 -22.40
CA ASP A 152 -12.48 12.54 -22.41
C ASP A 152 -13.36 13.78 -22.46
N ILE A 153 -13.32 14.59 -21.40
CA ILE A 153 -14.07 15.85 -21.32
C ILE A 153 -13.69 16.86 -22.41
N HIS A 154 -12.53 16.72 -23.07
CA HIS A 154 -12.14 17.59 -24.18
C HIS A 154 -12.85 17.27 -25.49
N ARG A 155 -13.35 16.04 -25.63
CA ARG A 155 -14.08 15.55 -26.81
C ARG A 155 -15.60 15.58 -26.66
N LEU A 156 -16.07 15.67 -25.41
CA LEU A 156 -17.48 15.75 -25.06
C LEU A 156 -17.95 17.21 -25.02
N ALA A 157 -19.17 17.46 -25.50
CA ALA A 157 -19.82 18.76 -25.42
C ALA A 157 -21.34 18.62 -25.63
N ASN A 158 -22.09 19.59 -25.09
CA ASN A 158 -23.53 19.76 -25.27
C ASN A 158 -24.37 18.49 -25.04
N LEU A 159 -23.97 17.61 -24.11
CA LEU A 159 -24.72 16.40 -23.81
C LEU A 159 -26.14 16.68 -23.27
N ARG A 160 -26.43 17.91 -22.82
CA ARG A 160 -27.78 18.34 -22.41
C ARG A 160 -28.85 18.18 -23.48
N THR A 161 -28.51 18.36 -24.76
CA THR A 161 -29.46 18.18 -25.85
C THR A 161 -29.54 16.72 -26.31
N ILE A 162 -28.48 15.94 -26.06
CA ILE A 162 -28.35 14.55 -26.51
C ILE A 162 -28.98 13.58 -25.51
N MET A 163 -28.77 13.81 -24.21
CA MET A 163 -29.20 12.95 -23.12
C MET A 163 -29.76 13.78 -21.94
N PRO A 164 -30.97 14.37 -22.09
CA PRO A 164 -31.53 15.30 -21.11
C PRO A 164 -31.77 14.66 -19.73
N ALA A 165 -32.26 13.42 -19.68
CA ALA A 165 -32.47 12.70 -18.42
C ALA A 165 -31.16 12.48 -17.64
N ALA A 166 -30.09 12.08 -18.35
CA ALA A 166 -28.76 11.95 -17.76
C ALA A 166 -28.20 13.29 -17.27
N THR A 167 -28.53 14.38 -17.98
CA THR A 167 -28.12 15.74 -17.62
C THR A 167 -28.78 16.22 -16.34
N VAL A 168 -30.07 15.94 -16.14
CA VAL A 168 -30.77 16.25 -14.89
C VAL A 168 -30.10 15.53 -13.72
N ALA A 169 -29.85 14.22 -13.86
CA ALA A 169 -29.14 13.44 -12.85
C ALA A 169 -27.73 13.99 -12.59
N ALA A 170 -26.96 14.31 -13.65
CA ALA A 170 -25.62 14.87 -13.54
C ALA A 170 -25.60 16.21 -12.82
N THR A 171 -26.59 17.07 -13.13
CA THR A 171 -26.72 18.40 -12.53
C THR A 171 -26.98 18.29 -11.04
N LEU A 172 -28.02 17.55 -10.64
CA LEU A 172 -28.37 17.40 -9.23
C LEU A 172 -27.26 16.68 -8.44
N ALA A 173 -26.65 15.63 -8.99
CA ALA A 173 -25.54 14.93 -8.32
C ALA A 173 -24.30 15.84 -8.19
N SER A 174 -23.96 16.61 -9.22
CA SER A 174 -22.81 17.52 -9.19
C SER A 174 -23.05 18.70 -8.24
N LEU A 175 -24.27 19.26 -8.21
CA LEU A 175 -24.64 20.31 -7.26
C LEU A 175 -24.66 19.79 -5.82
N SER A 176 -25.06 18.52 -5.61
CA SER A 176 -24.94 17.89 -4.29
C SER A 176 -23.47 17.70 -3.92
N MET A 177 -22.61 17.23 -4.82
CA MET A 177 -21.16 17.13 -4.58
C MET A 177 -20.53 18.51 -4.29
N ALA A 178 -20.99 19.54 -4.98
CA ALA A 178 -20.61 20.94 -4.77
C ALA A 178 -21.15 21.50 -3.46
N GLY A 179 -22.16 20.88 -2.85
CA GLY A 179 -22.80 21.35 -1.62
C GLY A 179 -23.60 22.64 -1.80
N PHE A 180 -24.39 22.75 -2.88
CA PHE A 180 -25.34 23.86 -3.01
C PHE A 180 -26.63 23.61 -2.20
N PRO A 181 -27.18 24.62 -1.48
CA PRO A 181 -28.50 24.52 -0.85
C PRO A 181 -29.60 24.26 -1.90
N PRO A 182 -30.64 23.47 -1.62
CA PRO A 182 -30.96 22.73 -0.38
C PRO A 182 -30.53 21.24 -0.43
N LEU A 183 -29.51 20.87 -1.21
CA LEU A 183 -29.17 19.46 -1.45
C LEU A 183 -28.46 18.83 -0.24
N PHE A 184 -28.49 17.50 -0.15
CA PHE A 184 -27.92 16.79 1.01
C PHE A 184 -26.41 16.99 1.19
N GLY A 185 -25.67 17.22 0.10
CA GLY A 185 -24.25 17.58 0.22
C GLY A 185 -24.00 18.98 0.78
N PHE A 186 -24.99 19.89 0.79
CA PHE A 186 -24.87 21.15 1.53
C PHE A 186 -24.87 20.86 3.03
N LEU A 187 -25.83 20.06 3.51
CA LEU A 187 -25.87 19.63 4.91
C LEU A 187 -24.56 18.97 5.34
N ALA A 188 -23.99 18.08 4.50
CA ALA A 188 -22.70 17.46 4.77
C ALA A 188 -21.55 18.46 4.97
N LYS A 189 -21.52 19.54 4.17
CA LYS A 189 -20.48 20.58 4.28
C LYS A 189 -20.73 21.53 5.44
N GLU A 190 -21.98 21.86 5.70
CA GLU A 190 -22.35 22.74 6.80
C GLU A 190 -22.01 22.10 8.15
N THR A 191 -22.41 20.84 8.37
CA THR A 191 -22.08 20.10 9.60
C THR A 191 -20.57 19.89 9.77
N LEU A 192 -19.83 19.75 8.66
CA LEU A 192 -18.37 19.73 8.69
C LEU A 192 -17.79 21.05 9.18
N LEU A 193 -18.29 22.20 8.69
CA LEU A 193 -17.77 23.50 9.10
C LEU A 193 -18.21 23.83 10.54
N GLU A 194 -19.40 23.38 10.96
CA GLU A 194 -19.86 23.44 12.36
C GLU A 194 -18.91 22.68 13.28
N THR A 195 -18.38 21.52 12.86
CA THR A 195 -17.38 20.77 13.62
C THR A 195 -16.17 21.64 13.98
N PHE A 196 -15.61 22.34 12.98
CA PHE A 196 -14.42 23.17 13.17
C PHE A 196 -14.72 24.47 13.92
N HIS A 197 -15.88 25.07 13.67
CA HIS A 197 -16.33 26.26 14.39
C HIS A 197 -16.52 25.97 15.87
N HIS A 198 -17.24 24.90 16.20
CA HIS A 198 -17.44 24.47 17.58
C HIS A 198 -16.11 24.16 18.27
N PHE A 199 -15.21 23.43 17.59
CA PHE A 199 -13.88 23.16 18.13
C PHE A 199 -13.04 24.44 18.33
N ALA A 200 -13.23 25.47 17.50
CA ALA A 200 -12.56 26.75 17.65
C ALA A 200 -13.08 27.54 18.88
N GLU A 201 -14.37 27.45 19.16
CA GLU A 201 -15.02 28.16 20.26
C GLU A 201 -14.76 27.52 21.62
N TYR A 202 -14.84 26.19 21.71
CA TYR A 202 -14.90 25.48 22.99
C TYR A 202 -13.61 24.73 23.36
N ASP A 203 -12.77 24.38 22.39
CA ASP A 203 -11.55 23.60 22.63
C ASP A 203 -10.27 24.39 22.30
N ASN A 204 -9.91 24.46 21.01
CA ASN A 204 -8.68 25.07 20.54
C ASN A 204 -8.95 25.95 19.32
N ALA A 205 -9.00 27.26 19.56
CA ALA A 205 -9.22 28.28 18.54
C ALA A 205 -8.29 28.14 17.33
N MET A 206 -6.98 27.93 17.55
CA MET A 206 -6.02 27.87 16.45
C MET A 206 -6.29 26.68 15.53
N ILE A 207 -6.44 25.48 16.10
CA ILE A 207 -6.69 24.26 15.33
C ILE A 207 -8.08 24.32 14.68
N GLY A 208 -9.09 24.82 15.39
CA GLY A 208 -10.45 24.99 14.87
C GLY A 208 -10.50 25.94 13.66
N TYR A 209 -9.91 27.13 13.74
CA TYR A 209 -9.88 28.07 12.61
C TYR A 209 -9.03 27.57 11.44
N ILE A 210 -7.90 26.88 11.69
CA ILE A 210 -7.13 26.23 10.63
C ILE A 210 -7.96 25.14 9.97
N GLY A 211 -8.61 24.29 10.75
CA GLY A 211 -9.51 23.24 10.27
C GLY A 211 -10.66 23.80 9.44
N MET A 212 -11.27 24.90 9.90
CA MET A 212 -12.33 25.61 9.19
C MET A 212 -11.83 26.17 7.86
N GLY A 213 -10.64 26.77 7.82
CA GLY A 213 -10.01 27.28 6.60
C GLY A 213 -9.67 26.16 5.60
N VAL A 214 -9.10 25.05 6.09
CA VAL A 214 -8.79 23.85 5.30
C VAL A 214 -10.08 23.21 4.77
N GLY A 215 -11.12 23.09 5.62
CA GLY A 215 -12.45 22.60 5.26
C GLY A 215 -13.13 23.47 4.21
N ALA A 216 -13.10 24.79 4.36
CA ALA A 216 -13.63 25.75 3.40
C ALA A 216 -12.88 25.70 2.06
N LEU A 217 -11.55 25.57 2.08
CA LEU A 217 -10.74 25.36 0.88
C LEU A 217 -11.12 24.04 0.18
N GLY A 218 -11.26 22.95 0.94
CA GLY A 218 -11.77 21.67 0.44
C GLY A 218 -13.16 21.84 -0.20
N GLY A 219 -14.07 22.54 0.48
CA GLY A 219 -15.40 22.88 0.00
C GLY A 219 -15.38 23.66 -1.32
N ALA A 220 -14.49 24.64 -1.45
CA ALA A 220 -14.30 25.43 -2.66
C ALA A 220 -13.74 24.59 -3.82
N LEU A 221 -12.76 23.72 -3.54
CA LEU A 221 -12.23 22.80 -4.54
C LEU A 221 -13.31 21.84 -5.05
N PHE A 222 -14.18 21.35 -4.15
CA PHE A 222 -15.32 20.51 -4.51
C PHE A 222 -16.26 21.21 -5.47
N VAL A 223 -16.60 22.47 -5.23
CA VAL A 223 -17.39 23.29 -6.16
C VAL A 223 -16.65 23.42 -7.49
N GLY A 224 -15.35 23.75 -7.47
CA GLY A 224 -14.55 23.91 -8.68
C GLY A 224 -14.54 22.68 -9.58
N TYR A 225 -14.21 21.51 -9.04
CA TYR A 225 -14.11 20.29 -9.85
C TYR A 225 -15.48 19.65 -10.16
N SER A 226 -16.50 19.83 -9.31
CA SER A 226 -17.86 19.35 -9.60
C SER A 226 -18.50 20.11 -10.75
N LEU A 227 -18.37 21.44 -10.75
CA LEU A 227 -18.83 22.28 -11.85
C LEU A 227 -18.00 22.04 -13.11
N THR A 228 -16.71 21.73 -12.99
CA THR A 228 -15.90 21.31 -14.15
C THR A 228 -16.41 19.98 -14.74
N PHE A 229 -16.66 18.98 -13.89
CA PHE A 229 -17.23 17.68 -14.30
C PHE A 229 -18.59 17.86 -14.98
N LEU A 230 -19.42 18.79 -14.51
CA LEU A 230 -20.73 19.06 -15.08
C LEU A 230 -20.64 19.86 -16.39
N TRP A 231 -19.90 20.97 -16.37
CA TRP A 231 -19.92 21.95 -17.46
C TRP A 231 -19.27 21.43 -18.73
N GLU A 232 -18.06 20.84 -18.62
CA GLU A 232 -17.24 20.46 -19.76
C GLU A 232 -17.96 19.48 -20.71
N PRO A 233 -18.54 18.35 -20.23
CA PRO A 233 -19.29 17.45 -21.09
C PRO A 233 -20.73 17.92 -21.38
N PHE A 234 -21.49 18.44 -20.39
CA PHE A 234 -22.94 18.63 -20.56
C PHE A 234 -23.36 20.00 -21.12
N PHE A 235 -22.69 21.08 -20.73
CA PHE A 235 -23.15 22.45 -20.99
C PHE A 235 -22.26 23.25 -21.95
N ARG A 236 -20.98 22.91 -22.07
CA ARG A 236 -20.08 23.52 -23.05
C ARG A 236 -20.64 23.28 -24.46
N ARG A 237 -20.70 24.35 -25.27
CA ARG A 237 -21.35 24.30 -26.60
C ARG A 237 -20.63 23.39 -27.59
N GLU A 238 -19.30 23.44 -27.60
CA GLU A 238 -18.46 22.74 -28.58
C GLU A 238 -17.33 21.99 -27.86
N ALA A 239 -16.89 20.89 -28.49
CA ALA A 239 -15.74 20.13 -28.01
C ALA A 239 -14.45 20.89 -28.34
N THR A 240 -13.46 20.81 -27.44
CA THR A 240 -12.16 21.45 -27.65
C THR A 240 -11.28 20.68 -28.65
N VAL A 241 -11.47 19.37 -28.75
CA VAL A 241 -10.70 18.48 -29.63
C VAL A 241 -11.67 17.44 -30.19
N ASN A 242 -11.59 17.13 -31.49
CA ASN A 242 -12.28 16.04 -32.19
C ASN A 242 -13.61 15.59 -31.52
N PRO A 243 -14.73 16.27 -31.86
CA PRO A 243 -16.00 16.03 -31.19
C PRO A 243 -16.40 14.56 -31.29
N ALA A 244 -16.84 14.00 -30.17
CA ALA A 244 -17.41 12.67 -30.16
C ALA A 244 -18.80 12.67 -30.81
N HIS A 245 -19.12 11.59 -31.51
CA HIS A 245 -20.43 11.39 -32.11
C HIS A 245 -21.28 10.46 -31.22
N LEU A 246 -22.60 10.60 -31.30
CA LEU A 246 -23.51 9.69 -30.62
C LEU A 246 -23.54 8.37 -31.38
N HIS A 247 -23.18 7.28 -30.71
CA HIS A 247 -23.29 5.93 -31.25
C HIS A 247 -24.67 5.34 -30.94
N HIS A 248 -25.05 5.38 -29.65
CA HIS A 248 -26.33 4.86 -29.18
C HIS A 248 -26.93 5.78 -28.11
N ALA A 249 -28.16 6.25 -28.36
CA ALA A 249 -28.90 7.04 -27.37
C ALA A 249 -29.22 6.17 -26.14
N PRO A 250 -28.88 6.63 -24.91
CA PRO A 250 -29.17 5.86 -23.72
C PRO A 250 -30.68 5.79 -23.49
N SER A 251 -31.19 4.57 -23.28
CA SER A 251 -32.59 4.39 -22.93
C SER A 251 -32.89 4.97 -21.54
N PHE A 252 -34.13 5.40 -21.32
CA PHE A 252 -34.53 5.92 -20.01
C PHE A 252 -34.28 4.91 -18.87
N TRP A 253 -34.57 3.63 -19.12
CA TRP A 253 -34.34 2.55 -18.15
C TRP A 253 -32.88 2.37 -17.77
N PHE A 254 -31.95 2.69 -18.67
CA PHE A 254 -30.52 2.65 -18.38
C PHE A 254 -30.08 3.80 -17.48
N VAL A 255 -30.72 4.96 -17.58
CA VAL A 255 -30.45 6.15 -16.74
C VAL A 255 -31.18 6.08 -15.39
N LEU A 256 -32.28 5.33 -15.31
CA LEU A 256 -33.18 5.27 -14.16
C LEU A 256 -32.47 5.01 -12.81
N PRO A 257 -31.53 4.06 -12.67
CA PRO A 257 -30.85 3.83 -11.38
C PRO A 257 -30.09 5.06 -10.88
N ALA A 258 -29.44 5.81 -11.78
CA ALA A 258 -28.75 7.04 -11.43
C ALA A 258 -29.75 8.12 -10.98
N LEU A 259 -30.88 8.26 -11.70
CA LEU A 259 -31.95 9.19 -11.32
C LEU A 259 -32.53 8.86 -9.94
N LEU A 260 -32.79 7.59 -9.64
CA LEU A 260 -33.34 7.19 -8.35
C LEU A 260 -32.42 7.57 -7.19
N LEU A 261 -31.12 7.32 -7.29
CA LEU A 261 -30.15 7.70 -6.25
C LEU A 261 -30.10 9.22 -6.02
N VAL A 262 -30.15 10.00 -7.10
CA VAL A 262 -30.18 11.47 -7.04
C VAL A 262 -31.47 11.99 -6.42
N VAL A 263 -32.61 11.38 -6.77
CA VAL A 263 -33.91 11.74 -6.18
C VAL A 263 -33.92 11.44 -4.69
N ILE A 264 -33.40 10.28 -4.27
CA ILE A 264 -33.24 9.94 -2.84
C ILE A 264 -32.37 10.99 -2.14
N GLY A 265 -31.20 11.33 -2.70
CA GLY A 265 -30.31 12.36 -2.15
C GLY A 265 -30.92 13.76 -2.10
N THR A 266 -31.83 14.08 -3.01
CA THR A 266 -32.55 15.37 -3.00
C THR A 266 -33.71 15.39 -2.00
N ILE A 267 -34.35 14.24 -1.76
CA ILE A 267 -35.52 14.13 -0.87
C ILE A 267 -35.10 14.04 0.60
N ILE A 268 -34.02 13.33 0.93
CA ILE A 268 -33.57 13.11 2.34
C ILE A 268 -33.55 14.39 3.17
N PRO A 269 -32.99 15.53 2.70
CA PRO A 269 -33.00 16.76 3.48
C PRO A 269 -34.40 17.32 3.74
N LEU A 270 -35.36 17.11 2.84
CA LEU A 270 -36.74 17.57 3.01
C LEU A 270 -37.51 16.75 4.04
N VAL A 271 -37.12 15.49 4.25
CA VAL A 271 -37.77 14.57 5.18
C VAL A 271 -36.95 14.36 6.46
N LEU A 272 -35.90 15.16 6.67
CA LEU A 272 -34.92 15.01 7.75
C LEU A 272 -35.55 14.79 9.14
N PRO A 273 -36.58 15.55 9.57
CA PRO A 273 -37.19 15.37 10.89
C PRO A 273 -37.76 13.97 11.15
N TRP A 274 -38.08 13.22 10.09
CA TRP A 274 -38.61 11.85 10.20
C TRP A 274 -37.54 10.77 10.17
N VAL A 275 -36.35 11.07 9.62
CA VAL A 275 -35.29 10.07 9.38
C VAL A 275 -34.02 10.30 10.19
N GLU A 276 -33.77 11.52 10.69
CA GLU A 276 -32.50 11.89 11.32
C GLU A 276 -32.11 10.98 12.49
N LYS A 277 -33.06 10.65 13.38
CA LYS A 277 -32.80 9.86 14.59
C LYS A 277 -32.24 8.48 14.27
N GLY A 278 -32.88 7.75 13.37
CA GLY A 278 -32.48 6.39 13.01
C GLY A 278 -31.33 6.36 12.00
N LEU A 279 -31.34 7.24 11.01
CA LEU A 279 -30.43 7.17 9.87
C LEU A 279 -29.10 7.88 10.12
N LEU A 280 -29.09 8.95 10.94
CA LEU A 280 -27.93 9.84 11.10
C LEU A 280 -27.42 9.87 12.55
N ILE A 281 -28.31 10.14 13.51
CA ILE A 281 -27.95 10.35 14.92
C ILE A 281 -27.55 9.04 15.61
N ALA A 282 -28.33 7.96 15.46
CA ALA A 282 -27.98 6.68 16.08
C ALA A 282 -26.64 6.09 15.60
N PRO A 283 -26.29 6.12 14.30
CA PRO A 283 -24.94 5.77 13.86
C PRO A 283 -23.86 6.72 14.38
N ALA A 284 -24.12 8.02 14.48
CA ALA A 284 -23.18 8.98 15.05
C ALA A 284 -22.92 8.71 16.54
N GLY A 285 -23.95 8.39 17.33
CA GLY A 285 -23.81 7.99 18.73
C GLY A 285 -23.02 6.69 18.91
N SER A 286 -23.07 5.79 17.92
CA SER A 286 -22.22 4.61 17.91
C SER A 286 -20.73 4.92 17.74
N ILE A 287 -20.39 6.05 17.09
CA ILE A 287 -19.01 6.57 16.98
C ILE A 287 -18.59 7.29 18.25
N ALA A 288 -19.53 8.00 18.89
CA ALA A 288 -19.30 8.65 20.19
C ALA A 288 -19.06 7.62 21.30
N GLY A 289 -19.75 6.47 21.23
CA GLY A 289 -19.81 5.49 22.31
C GLY A 289 -21.00 5.69 23.27
N GLU A 290 -21.82 6.71 23.03
CA GLU A 290 -22.99 7.07 23.81
C GLU A 290 -24.12 7.67 22.93
N PRO A 291 -25.39 7.62 23.37
CA PRO A 291 -26.48 8.25 22.64
C PRO A 291 -26.29 9.77 22.52
N LEU A 292 -26.52 10.31 21.32
CA LEU A 292 -26.47 11.73 21.02
C LEU A 292 -27.89 12.31 20.96
N ASP A 293 -28.06 13.55 21.45
CA ASP A 293 -29.33 14.30 21.38
C ASP A 293 -29.13 15.55 20.50
N ALA A 294 -28.75 15.28 19.26
CA ALA A 294 -28.57 16.30 18.23
C ALA A 294 -29.84 16.53 17.42
N HIS A 295 -29.96 17.72 16.85
CA HIS A 295 -30.91 18.01 15.77
C HIS A 295 -30.17 18.60 14.58
N LEU A 296 -30.43 18.07 13.38
CA LEU A 296 -29.88 18.63 12.16
C LEU A 296 -30.94 19.55 11.54
N ALA A 297 -30.61 20.83 11.34
CA ALA A 297 -31.42 21.67 10.48
C ALA A 297 -30.75 21.81 9.10
N LEU A 298 -31.58 21.88 8.07
CA LEU A 298 -31.15 22.24 6.72
C LEU A 298 -30.56 23.65 6.65
N TRP A 299 -30.99 24.54 7.54
CA TRP A 299 -30.54 25.92 7.60
C TRP A 299 -30.67 26.45 9.04
N HIS A 300 -29.54 26.88 9.60
CA HIS A 300 -29.44 27.44 10.96
C HIS A 300 -29.51 28.99 10.99
N GLY A 301 -29.86 29.64 9.87
CA GLY A 301 -29.87 31.11 9.73
C GLY A 301 -28.54 31.69 9.21
N PHE A 302 -28.33 33.00 9.42
CA PHE A 302 -27.09 33.68 9.05
C PHE A 302 -26.02 33.49 10.13
N THR A 303 -25.41 32.30 10.16
CA THR A 303 -24.32 31.95 11.09
C THR A 303 -22.95 32.23 10.47
N PRO A 304 -21.86 32.34 11.28
CA PRO A 304 -20.50 32.40 10.76
C PRO A 304 -20.18 31.21 9.84
N VAL A 305 -20.67 30.03 10.19
CA VAL A 305 -20.54 28.82 9.38
C VAL A 305 -21.18 29.03 8.00
N PHE A 306 -22.42 29.51 7.95
CA PHE A 306 -23.11 29.77 6.69
C PHE A 306 -22.36 30.80 5.81
N LEU A 307 -21.81 31.86 6.42
CA LEU A 307 -20.99 32.84 5.70
C LEU A 307 -19.71 32.22 5.12
N THR A 308 -19.05 31.33 5.87
CA THR A 308 -17.89 30.61 5.33
C THR A 308 -18.25 29.63 4.22
N SER A 309 -19.43 29.00 4.30
CA SER A 309 -19.98 28.10 3.29
C SER A 309 -20.26 28.88 1.98
N LEU A 310 -20.86 30.07 2.09
CA LEU A 310 -21.03 31.01 0.97
C LEU A 310 -19.68 31.46 0.40
N GLY A 311 -18.71 31.78 1.26
CA GLY A 311 -17.35 32.13 0.87
C GLY A 311 -16.66 31.00 0.10
N ALA A 312 -16.81 29.76 0.55
CA ALA A 312 -16.30 28.57 -0.13
C ALA A 312 -16.97 28.35 -1.49
N ILE A 313 -18.28 28.58 -1.60
CA ILE A 313 -19.00 28.54 -2.89
C ILE A 313 -18.48 29.62 -3.83
N ALA A 314 -18.35 30.87 -3.37
CA ALA A 314 -17.84 31.97 -4.18
C ALA A 314 -16.40 31.72 -4.66
N LEU A 315 -15.51 31.24 -3.77
CA LEU A 315 -14.15 30.84 -4.13
C LEU A 315 -14.16 29.66 -5.10
N GLY A 316 -15.05 28.70 -4.92
CA GLY A 316 -15.22 27.56 -5.80
C GLY A 316 -15.69 27.94 -7.21
N LEU A 317 -16.59 28.93 -7.32
CA LEU A 317 -17.00 29.53 -8.59
C LEU A 317 -15.83 30.25 -9.27
N LEU A 318 -14.98 30.94 -8.50
CA LEU A 318 -13.76 31.55 -9.01
C LEU A 318 -12.77 30.49 -9.54
N ILE A 319 -12.57 29.41 -8.79
CA ILE A 319 -11.75 28.25 -9.19
C ILE A 319 -12.30 27.64 -10.48
N PHE A 320 -13.62 27.45 -10.57
CA PHE A 320 -14.27 26.95 -11.79
C PHE A 320 -14.07 27.92 -12.98
N TRP A 321 -14.19 29.21 -12.76
CA TRP A 321 -13.97 30.22 -13.81
C TRP A 321 -12.52 30.19 -14.32
N GLN A 322 -11.55 30.03 -13.43
CA GLN A 322 -10.11 29.96 -13.75
C GLN A 322 -9.60 28.53 -14.04
N ARG A 323 -10.50 27.54 -14.17
CA ARG A 323 -10.12 26.12 -14.27
C ARG A 323 -9.10 25.81 -15.36
N THR A 324 -9.14 26.51 -16.51
CA THR A 324 -8.18 26.31 -17.60
C THR A 324 -6.76 26.70 -17.18
N GLN A 325 -6.61 27.82 -16.47
CA GLN A 325 -5.32 28.28 -15.96
C GLN A 325 -4.81 27.36 -14.84
N LEU A 326 -5.69 26.93 -13.93
CA LEU A 326 -5.35 25.99 -12.87
C LEU A 326 -4.89 24.63 -13.42
N ARG A 327 -5.54 24.14 -14.48
CA ARG A 327 -5.13 22.92 -15.19
C ARG A 327 -3.71 23.04 -15.75
N MET A 328 -3.38 24.18 -16.37
CA MET A 328 -2.03 24.44 -16.87
C MET A 328 -1.01 24.53 -15.72
N LEU A 329 -1.35 25.24 -14.63
CA LEU A 329 -0.49 25.35 -13.46
C LEU A 329 -0.19 23.99 -12.83
N PHE A 330 -1.22 23.18 -12.60
CA PHE A 330 -1.06 21.86 -11.98
C PHE A 330 -0.47 20.81 -12.92
N ALA A 331 -0.40 21.07 -14.24
CA ALA A 331 0.38 20.24 -15.15
C ALA A 331 1.87 20.26 -14.82
N PHE A 332 2.40 21.39 -14.33
CA PHE A 332 3.79 21.54 -13.88
C PHE A 332 4.04 21.01 -12.46
N ALA A 333 3.00 20.61 -11.73
CA ALA A 333 3.17 20.12 -10.37
C ALA A 333 4.05 18.84 -10.36
N PRO A 334 5.00 18.73 -9.41
CA PRO A 334 6.02 17.69 -9.42
C PRO A 334 5.46 16.27 -9.53
N THR A 335 6.20 15.40 -10.22
CA THR A 335 5.80 14.01 -10.46
C THR A 335 5.82 13.14 -9.19
N TRP A 336 6.50 13.54 -8.11
CA TRP A 336 6.46 12.82 -6.83
C TRP A 336 5.11 12.88 -6.11
N LEU A 337 4.25 13.84 -6.50
CA LEU A 337 2.83 13.85 -6.08
C LEU A 337 2.03 12.73 -6.75
N ASN A 338 2.59 12.07 -7.78
CA ASN A 338 2.00 10.89 -8.39
C ASN A 338 2.38 9.65 -7.60
N GLY A 339 1.49 9.20 -6.71
CA GLY A 339 1.70 8.00 -5.90
C GLY A 339 2.03 6.73 -6.70
N GLN A 340 1.62 6.65 -7.99
CA GLN A 340 1.95 5.50 -8.85
C GLN A 340 3.45 5.39 -9.11
N GLN A 341 4.14 6.51 -9.37
CA GLN A 341 5.58 6.48 -9.64
C GLN A 341 6.37 6.08 -8.39
N MET A 342 5.91 6.52 -7.22
CA MET A 342 6.51 6.12 -5.95
C MET A 342 6.33 4.62 -5.69
N TYR A 343 5.14 4.07 -5.97
CA TYR A 343 4.91 2.62 -5.92
C TYR A 343 5.80 1.85 -6.89
N GLU A 344 5.88 2.25 -8.16
CA GLU A 344 6.73 1.61 -9.17
C GLU A 344 8.21 1.68 -8.83
N TRP A 345 8.66 2.78 -8.20
CA TRP A 345 10.01 2.89 -7.67
C TRP A 345 10.23 1.87 -6.55
N CYS A 346 9.37 1.83 -5.51
CA CYS A 346 9.46 0.86 -4.41
C CYS A 346 9.45 -0.58 -4.92
N TYR A 347 8.54 -0.90 -5.85
CA TYR A 347 8.45 -2.20 -6.48
C TYR A 347 9.75 -2.57 -7.19
N ARG A 348 10.30 -1.69 -8.03
CA ARG A 348 11.58 -1.94 -8.72
C ARG A 348 12.75 -2.13 -7.75
N GLN A 349 12.81 -1.36 -6.67
CA GLN A 349 13.86 -1.52 -5.65
C GLN A 349 13.72 -2.86 -4.93
N SER A 350 12.50 -3.31 -4.62
CA SER A 350 12.30 -4.63 -4.00
C SER A 350 12.82 -5.77 -4.89
N TYR A 351 12.56 -5.71 -6.20
CA TYR A 351 13.12 -6.68 -7.16
C TYR A 351 14.62 -6.53 -7.37
N ALA A 352 15.17 -5.32 -7.31
CA ALA A 352 16.61 -5.11 -7.36
C ALA A 352 17.30 -5.74 -6.15
N LEU A 353 16.74 -5.55 -4.94
CA LEU A 353 17.21 -6.19 -3.72
C LEU A 353 17.07 -7.71 -3.79
N ALA A 354 15.92 -8.22 -4.21
CA ALA A 354 15.70 -9.66 -4.39
C ALA A 354 16.72 -10.28 -5.37
N ARG A 355 17.00 -9.59 -6.48
CA ARG A 355 18.04 -10.01 -7.44
C ARG A 355 19.44 -9.97 -6.82
N LEU A 356 19.76 -8.96 -6.02
CA LEU A 356 21.04 -8.87 -5.33
C LEU A 356 21.22 -10.01 -4.32
N VAL A 357 20.19 -10.26 -3.49
CA VAL A 357 20.17 -11.37 -2.53
C VAL A 357 20.30 -12.71 -3.26
N THR A 358 19.53 -12.91 -4.34
CA THR A 358 19.58 -14.15 -5.14
C THR A 358 20.96 -14.34 -5.77
N LYS A 359 21.55 -13.29 -6.35
CA LYS A 359 22.90 -13.35 -6.93
C LYS A 359 23.96 -13.67 -5.89
N PHE A 360 23.80 -13.18 -4.66
CA PHE A 360 24.72 -13.42 -3.55
C PHE A 360 24.58 -14.85 -3.01
N VAL A 361 23.35 -15.30 -2.72
CA VAL A 361 23.07 -16.61 -2.10
C VAL A 361 23.13 -17.77 -3.11
N GLN A 362 22.52 -17.60 -4.28
CA GLN A 362 22.37 -18.62 -5.32
C GLN A 362 23.26 -18.36 -6.54
N GLY A 363 24.39 -17.67 -6.37
CA GLY A 363 25.34 -17.44 -7.46
C GLY A 363 25.69 -18.75 -8.19
N GLY A 364 25.88 -18.70 -9.52
CA GLY A 364 26.00 -19.90 -10.37
C GLY A 364 27.26 -20.75 -10.21
N ARG A 365 28.14 -20.44 -9.23
CA ARG A 365 29.34 -21.23 -8.95
C ARG A 365 29.14 -22.05 -7.68
N LEU A 366 29.32 -23.37 -7.80
CA LEU A 366 29.24 -24.31 -6.67
C LEU A 366 30.15 -23.91 -5.50
N GLU A 367 31.36 -23.40 -5.78
CA GLU A 367 32.29 -22.91 -4.76
C GLU A 367 31.68 -21.84 -3.85
N GLY A 368 30.91 -20.91 -4.42
CA GLY A 368 30.24 -19.86 -3.66
C GLY A 368 29.14 -20.42 -2.77
N GLN A 369 28.34 -21.34 -3.31
CA GLN A 369 27.23 -21.98 -2.59
C GLN A 369 27.73 -22.83 -1.41
N ILE A 370 28.77 -23.64 -1.62
CA ILE A 370 29.41 -24.43 -0.56
C ILE A 370 30.01 -23.51 0.51
N SER A 371 30.70 -22.43 0.10
CA SER A 371 31.29 -21.47 1.04
C SER A 371 30.23 -20.83 1.95
N ILE A 372 29.09 -20.43 1.39
CA ILE A 372 27.98 -19.84 2.15
C ILE A 372 27.38 -20.88 3.10
N THR A 373 27.19 -22.11 2.63
CA THR A 373 26.64 -23.20 3.45
C THR A 373 27.55 -23.49 4.64
N LEU A 374 28.86 -23.65 4.40
CA LEU A 374 29.85 -23.87 5.47
C LEU A 374 29.89 -22.70 6.44
N LEU A 375 29.90 -21.46 5.95
CA LEU A 375 29.87 -20.27 6.81
C LEU A 375 28.61 -20.23 7.68
N CYS A 376 27.44 -20.54 7.13
CA CYS A 376 26.20 -20.63 7.90
C CYS A 376 26.29 -21.74 8.97
N THR A 377 26.86 -22.89 8.65
CA THR A 377 27.08 -23.98 9.63
C THR A 377 28.01 -23.54 10.75
N VAL A 378 29.17 -22.97 10.43
CA VAL A 378 30.13 -22.46 11.43
C VAL A 378 29.48 -21.39 12.31
N MET A 379 28.75 -20.45 11.73
CA MET A 379 28.03 -19.42 12.49
C MET A 379 26.93 -19.99 13.38
N ALA A 380 26.18 -21.00 12.91
CA ALA A 380 25.13 -21.64 13.69
C ALA A 380 25.70 -22.44 14.88
N VAL A 381 26.75 -23.24 14.64
CA VAL A 381 27.45 -24.00 15.69
C VAL A 381 28.11 -23.04 16.68
N GLY A 382 28.80 -22.01 16.20
CA GLY A 382 29.43 -20.99 17.03
C GLY A 382 28.41 -20.24 17.90
N TYR A 383 27.27 -19.83 17.33
CA TYR A 383 26.18 -19.20 18.09
C TYR A 383 25.62 -20.14 19.17
N ALA A 384 25.39 -21.42 18.84
CA ALA A 384 24.92 -22.41 19.80
C ALA A 384 25.91 -22.60 20.96
N LEU A 385 27.20 -22.76 20.67
CA LEU A 385 28.25 -22.92 21.68
C LEU A 385 28.35 -21.71 22.62
N VAL A 386 28.21 -20.49 22.09
CA VAL A 386 28.26 -19.25 22.88
C VAL A 386 27.01 -19.10 23.76
N VAL A 387 25.81 -19.28 23.19
CA VAL A 387 24.54 -19.10 23.92
C VAL A 387 24.34 -20.16 25.00
N GLN A 388 24.71 -21.41 24.70
CA GLN A 388 24.58 -22.52 25.67
C GLN A 388 25.73 -22.56 26.69
N ARG A 389 26.65 -21.58 26.68
CA ARG A 389 27.87 -21.58 27.50
C ARG A 389 28.65 -22.90 27.42
N GLY A 390 28.71 -23.52 26.23
CA GLY A 390 29.27 -24.87 26.04
C GLY A 390 30.73 -25.01 26.49
N PHE A 391 31.48 -23.91 26.56
CA PHE A 391 32.86 -23.90 27.05
C PHE A 391 32.99 -23.77 28.58
N SER A 392 31.92 -23.41 29.30
CA SER A 392 31.98 -23.19 30.75
C SER A 392 31.91 -24.48 31.57
N GLU A 393 31.37 -25.56 30.98
CA GLU A 393 31.28 -26.90 31.59
C GLU A 393 32.26 -27.89 30.97
N LEU A 394 33.25 -27.41 30.20
CA LEU A 394 34.18 -28.28 29.49
C LEU A 394 35.09 -29.02 30.47
N GLN A 395 34.75 -30.26 30.82
CA GLN A 395 35.58 -31.15 31.62
C GLN A 395 36.43 -32.01 30.67
N ILE A 396 37.72 -31.70 30.58
CA ILE A 396 38.67 -32.49 29.80
C ILE A 396 39.13 -33.67 30.69
N ASP A 397 38.75 -34.87 30.28
CA ASP A 397 39.22 -36.10 30.92
C ASP A 397 40.62 -36.45 30.38
N TRP A 398 41.62 -36.41 31.27
CA TRP A 398 43.01 -36.75 30.96
C TRP A 398 43.37 -38.19 31.35
N SER A 399 42.39 -38.99 31.80
CA SER A 399 42.64 -40.36 32.27
C SER A 399 43.03 -41.32 31.15
N ASN A 400 42.62 -41.05 29.91
CA ASN A 400 42.92 -41.91 28.77
C ASN A 400 44.13 -41.36 27.98
N THR A 401 45.31 -41.94 28.20
CA THR A 401 46.50 -41.60 27.42
C THR A 401 46.46 -42.31 26.07
N PRO A 402 46.62 -41.60 24.94
CA PRO A 402 46.54 -42.22 23.63
C PRO A 402 47.65 -43.25 23.44
N GLU A 403 47.31 -44.40 22.88
CA GLU A 403 48.28 -45.45 22.60
C GLU A 403 49.21 -45.05 21.44
N VAL A 404 50.41 -45.64 21.40
CA VAL A 404 51.41 -45.36 20.35
C VAL A 404 50.82 -45.58 18.95
N GLN A 405 49.96 -46.59 18.80
CA GLN A 405 49.31 -46.93 17.54
C GLN A 405 48.34 -45.82 17.08
N GLU A 406 47.55 -45.28 18.01
CA GLU A 406 46.61 -44.18 17.74
C GLU A 406 47.36 -42.91 17.31
N ILE A 407 48.46 -42.59 17.98
CA ILE A 407 49.32 -41.45 17.65
C ILE A 407 49.91 -41.60 16.24
N VAL A 408 50.40 -42.80 15.90
CA VAL A 408 50.96 -43.08 14.58
C VAL A 408 49.89 -42.96 13.48
N ILE A 409 48.70 -43.50 13.70
CA ILE A 409 47.58 -43.40 12.74
C ILE A 409 47.14 -41.93 12.57
N ALA A 410 47.03 -41.17 13.66
CA ALA A 410 46.69 -39.75 13.61
C ALA A 410 47.74 -38.93 12.85
N LEU A 411 49.03 -39.18 13.09
CA LEU A 411 50.13 -38.53 12.36
C LEU A 411 50.09 -38.87 10.87
N LEU A 412 49.88 -40.15 10.52
CA LEU A 412 49.73 -40.59 9.13
C LEU A 412 48.53 -39.90 8.47
N ALA A 413 47.40 -39.76 9.17
CA ALA A 413 46.22 -39.07 8.67
C ALA A 413 46.48 -37.59 8.41
N ILE A 414 47.16 -36.89 9.34
CA ILE A 414 47.53 -35.48 9.19
C ILE A 414 48.46 -35.29 7.99
N VAL A 415 49.50 -36.12 7.88
CA VAL A 415 50.45 -36.06 6.75
C VAL A 415 49.73 -36.33 5.43
N ALA A 416 48.92 -37.39 5.37
CA ALA A 416 48.15 -37.73 4.17
C ALA A 416 47.18 -36.60 3.76
N ALA A 417 46.50 -35.96 4.72
CA ALA A 417 45.62 -34.82 4.47
C ALA A 417 46.40 -33.60 3.93
N ILE A 418 47.54 -33.25 4.54
CA ILE A 418 48.38 -32.12 4.09
C ILE A 418 48.91 -32.37 2.68
N VAL A 419 49.41 -33.59 2.40
CA VAL A 419 49.92 -33.97 1.07
C VAL A 419 48.79 -33.89 0.03
N THR A 420 47.59 -34.37 0.38
CA THR A 420 46.42 -34.31 -0.51
C THR A 420 46.02 -32.87 -0.84
N VAL A 421 45.94 -31.97 0.14
CA VAL A 421 45.56 -30.56 -0.06
C VAL A 421 46.61 -29.77 -0.84
N ARG A 422 47.89 -30.13 -0.70
CA ARG A 422 49.02 -29.47 -1.41
C ARG A 422 49.33 -30.07 -2.78
N ALA A 423 48.67 -31.14 -3.18
CA ALA A 423 48.91 -31.79 -4.46
C ALA A 423 48.61 -30.84 -5.62
N GLU A 424 49.64 -30.43 -6.36
CA GLU A 424 49.47 -29.55 -7.53
C GLU A 424 48.98 -30.29 -8.78
N ARG A 425 49.15 -31.62 -8.81
CA ARG A 425 48.76 -32.50 -9.92
C ARG A 425 47.62 -33.43 -9.52
N ARG A 426 46.64 -33.62 -10.41
CA ARG A 426 45.48 -34.50 -10.19
C ARG A 426 45.88 -35.93 -9.82
N LEU A 427 46.86 -36.51 -10.52
CA LEU A 427 47.35 -37.87 -10.23
C LEU A 427 47.94 -37.98 -8.82
N SER A 428 48.71 -36.97 -8.40
CA SER A 428 49.23 -36.89 -7.03
C SER A 428 48.11 -36.77 -6.00
N ALA A 429 47.05 -36.00 -6.29
CA ALA A 429 45.89 -35.89 -5.41
C ALA A 429 45.14 -37.23 -5.27
N ILE A 430 44.91 -37.95 -6.37
CA ILE A 430 44.24 -39.26 -6.36
C ILE A 430 45.04 -40.28 -5.56
N ILE A 431 46.36 -40.35 -5.76
CA ILE A 431 47.23 -41.25 -4.99
C ILE A 431 47.19 -40.88 -3.50
N SER A 432 47.22 -39.59 -3.18
CA SER A 432 47.19 -39.11 -1.79
C SER A 432 45.86 -39.41 -1.10
N ILE A 433 44.73 -39.31 -1.81
CA ILE A 433 43.41 -39.76 -1.33
C ILE A 433 43.43 -41.27 -1.04
N GLY A 434 44.03 -42.07 -1.94
CA GLY A 434 44.26 -43.50 -1.71
C GLY A 434 45.01 -43.79 -0.40
N VAL A 435 46.05 -43.00 -0.10
CA VAL A 435 46.78 -43.10 1.17
C VAL A 435 45.88 -42.77 2.36
N VAL A 436 45.02 -41.74 2.25
CA VAL A 436 44.04 -41.42 3.31
C VAL A 436 43.11 -42.61 3.57
N GLY A 437 42.58 -43.26 2.53
CA GLY A 437 41.72 -44.43 2.70
C GLY A 437 42.42 -45.64 3.30
N VAL A 438 43.70 -45.86 2.99
CA VAL A 438 44.53 -46.89 3.66
C VAL A 438 44.73 -46.56 5.14
N VAL A 439 44.95 -45.29 5.49
CA VAL A 439 45.05 -44.87 6.91
C VAL A 439 43.73 -45.10 7.65
N VAL A 440 42.58 -44.80 7.04
CA VAL A 440 41.25 -45.10 7.61
C VAL A 440 41.02 -46.61 7.75
N THR A 441 41.48 -47.40 6.79
CA THR A 441 41.43 -48.87 6.85
C THR A 441 42.22 -49.40 8.04
N LEU A 442 43.44 -48.89 8.24
CA LEU A 442 44.26 -49.23 9.40
C LEU A 442 43.54 -48.83 10.69
N ALA A 443 42.96 -47.64 10.76
CA ALA A 443 42.17 -47.21 11.92
C ALA A 443 41.05 -48.23 12.25
N PHE A 444 40.24 -48.65 11.27
CA PHE A 444 39.20 -49.66 11.52
C PHE A 444 39.76 -51.01 11.98
N ALA A 445 40.87 -51.47 11.40
CA ALA A 445 41.50 -52.71 11.81
C ALA A 445 42.01 -52.66 13.26
N PHE A 446 42.64 -51.55 13.64
CA PHE A 446 43.19 -51.35 15.00
C PHE A 446 42.10 -51.14 16.05
N PHE A 447 40.99 -50.49 15.71
CA PHE A 447 39.83 -50.34 16.60
C PHE A 447 38.89 -51.56 16.60
N GLY A 448 39.33 -52.71 16.08
CA GLY A 448 38.60 -53.99 16.18
C GLY A 448 37.40 -54.11 15.24
N ALA A 449 37.38 -53.35 14.15
CA ALA A 449 36.32 -53.36 13.14
C ALA A 449 36.81 -53.97 11.79
N PRO A 450 37.09 -55.29 11.75
CA PRO A 450 37.72 -55.94 10.58
C PRO A 450 36.85 -55.90 9.32
N ASP A 451 35.52 -56.01 9.46
CA ASP A 451 34.61 -55.96 8.32
C ASP A 451 34.56 -54.56 7.69
N LEU A 452 34.65 -53.50 8.51
CA LEU A 452 34.77 -52.11 8.03
C LEU A 452 36.12 -51.88 7.36
N ALA A 453 37.20 -52.46 7.88
CA ALA A 453 38.52 -52.37 7.25
C ALA A 453 38.53 -53.02 5.87
N LEU A 454 37.97 -54.24 5.75
CA LEU A 454 37.95 -54.98 4.49
C LEU A 454 37.09 -54.26 3.43
N THR A 455 35.91 -53.77 3.82
CA THR A 455 35.04 -53.01 2.93
C THR A 455 35.63 -51.66 2.52
N GLN A 456 36.24 -50.93 3.47
CA GLN A 456 36.92 -49.66 3.18
C GLN A 456 38.08 -49.85 2.20
N LEU A 457 38.91 -50.89 2.38
CA LEU A 457 40.04 -51.17 1.49
C LEU A 457 39.58 -51.46 0.06
N LEU A 458 38.54 -52.30 -0.09
CA LEU A 458 37.96 -52.63 -1.40
C LEU A 458 37.39 -51.38 -2.10
N ILE A 459 36.63 -50.56 -1.36
CA ILE A 459 36.05 -49.32 -1.89
C ILE A 459 37.15 -48.32 -2.26
N GLU A 460 38.21 -48.22 -1.48
CA GLU A 460 39.32 -47.31 -1.78
C GLU A 460 40.04 -47.69 -3.07
N VAL A 461 40.37 -48.97 -3.25
CA VAL A 461 40.97 -49.48 -4.48
C VAL A 461 40.07 -49.20 -5.68
N LEU A 462 38.77 -49.48 -5.56
CA LEU A 462 37.80 -49.22 -6.63
C LEU A 462 37.71 -47.72 -6.95
N THR A 463 37.67 -46.85 -5.94
CA THR A 463 37.54 -45.41 -6.09
C THR A 463 38.78 -44.81 -6.74
N VAL A 464 39.99 -45.23 -6.34
CA VAL A 464 41.24 -44.82 -6.98
C VAL A 464 41.26 -45.23 -8.46
N VAL A 465 40.87 -46.47 -8.78
CA VAL A 465 40.79 -46.94 -10.17
C VAL A 465 39.80 -46.11 -10.98
N LEU A 466 38.59 -45.87 -10.45
CA LEU A 466 37.56 -45.07 -11.10
C LEU A 466 38.02 -43.63 -11.33
N LEU A 467 38.65 -43.00 -10.32
CA LEU A 467 39.17 -41.64 -10.44
C LEU A 467 40.27 -41.57 -11.50
N ILE A 468 41.21 -42.51 -11.54
CA ILE A 468 42.25 -42.56 -12.58
C ILE A 468 41.61 -42.66 -13.98
N LEU A 469 40.63 -43.54 -14.17
CA LEU A 469 39.93 -43.72 -15.45
C LEU A 469 39.20 -42.45 -15.90
N VAL A 470 38.50 -41.76 -14.99
CA VAL A 470 37.79 -40.51 -15.27
C VAL A 470 38.79 -39.40 -15.61
N PHE A 471 39.83 -39.21 -14.78
CA PHE A 471 40.79 -38.14 -14.97
C PHE A 471 41.70 -38.33 -16.17
N HIS A 472 41.89 -39.58 -16.65
CA HIS A 472 42.58 -39.85 -17.90
C HIS A 472 41.86 -39.26 -19.13
N ARG A 473 40.53 -39.08 -19.07
CA ARG A 473 39.73 -38.49 -20.16
C ARG A 473 39.60 -36.98 -20.10
N ILE A 474 40.02 -36.34 -19.01
CA ILE A 474 39.93 -34.89 -18.85
C ILE A 474 41.28 -34.27 -19.25
N PRO A 475 41.30 -33.28 -20.18
CA PRO A 475 42.55 -32.68 -20.61
C PRO A 475 43.34 -32.13 -19.41
N PRO A 476 44.69 -32.23 -19.45
CA PRO A 476 45.55 -31.63 -18.45
C PRO A 476 45.46 -30.11 -18.60
N ARG A 477 44.52 -29.50 -17.88
CA ARG A 477 44.45 -28.04 -17.73
C ARG A 477 45.01 -27.70 -16.37
N ASP A 478 45.96 -26.77 -16.35
CA ASP A 478 46.34 -26.08 -15.13
C ASP A 478 45.10 -25.34 -14.62
N HIS A 479 44.60 -25.73 -13.44
CA HIS A 479 43.58 -24.95 -12.77
C HIS A 479 44.25 -23.64 -12.33
N PRO A 480 43.83 -22.47 -12.83
CA PRO A 480 44.40 -21.21 -12.40
C PRO A 480 44.22 -21.09 -10.88
N LYS A 481 45.32 -20.86 -10.15
CA LYS A 481 45.29 -20.73 -8.69
C LYS A 481 44.30 -19.61 -8.33
N ALA A 482 43.31 -19.91 -7.49
CA ALA A 482 42.33 -18.93 -7.05
C ALA A 482 43.02 -17.66 -6.50
N PRO A 483 42.43 -16.46 -6.64
CA PRO A 483 42.99 -15.23 -6.07
C PRO A 483 43.37 -15.40 -4.60
N ARG A 484 44.44 -14.73 -4.17
CA ARG A 484 44.98 -14.85 -2.79
C ARG A 484 43.89 -14.64 -1.72
N LEU A 485 43.02 -13.67 -1.93
CA LEU A 485 41.91 -13.33 -1.02
C LEU A 485 40.90 -14.48 -0.85
N LEU A 486 40.56 -15.17 -1.95
CA LEU A 486 39.66 -16.33 -1.94
C LEU A 486 40.28 -17.53 -1.22
N ARG A 487 41.59 -17.75 -1.40
CA ARG A 487 42.32 -18.79 -0.66
C ARG A 487 42.38 -18.51 0.83
N ILE A 488 42.63 -17.26 1.23
CA ILE A 488 42.63 -16.87 2.64
C ILE A 488 41.23 -17.06 3.25
N ARG A 489 40.18 -16.61 2.57
CA ARG A 489 38.79 -16.82 3.01
C ARG A 489 38.48 -18.31 3.20
N ASN A 490 38.81 -19.15 2.22
CA ASN A 490 38.55 -20.58 2.30
C ASN A 490 39.35 -21.26 3.41
N LEU A 491 40.59 -20.82 3.66
CA LEU A 491 41.39 -21.31 4.77
C LEU A 491 40.77 -20.92 6.12
N VAL A 492 40.36 -19.66 6.27
CA VAL A 492 39.69 -19.18 7.50
C VAL A 492 38.41 -19.98 7.76
N MET A 493 37.58 -20.22 6.74
CA MET A 493 36.36 -21.05 6.87
C MET A 493 36.63 -22.54 7.15
N ALA A 494 37.83 -23.05 6.82
CA ALA A 494 38.19 -24.44 7.11
C ALA A 494 38.78 -24.61 8.53
N VAL A 495 39.30 -23.53 9.11
CA VAL A 495 39.87 -23.50 10.46
C VAL A 495 38.83 -23.13 11.51
N ALA A 496 37.91 -22.22 11.16
CA ALA A 496 36.74 -21.87 11.98
C ALA A 496 35.70 -22.99 11.93
#